data_AF-A0A9W8TRD6-F1
#
_entry.id   AF-A0A9W8TRD6-F1
#
_cell.length_a   1.000
_cell.length_b   1.000
_cell.length_c   1.000
_cell.angle_alpha   90.00
_cell.angle_beta   90.00
_cell.angle_gamma   90.00
#
_symmetry.space_group_name_H-M   'P 1'
#
loop_
_entity.id
_entity.type
_entity.pdbx_description
1 polymer ?
#
loop_
_entity_poly.entity_id
_entity_poly.type
_entity_poly.pdbx_seq_one_letter_code
_entity_poly.pdbx_strand_id
1 'polypeptide(L)'
;MMIAQDTFAYGGAGIIISNSAMERLIQQHTSDVKGYNELTVNQWAGDFIMSKVMSDAGIDLTPVWPTMEGEMPAMMDMKGISTSGRHLWCYNAISYHHMSPEDIYAYYDFERKWNSENANFPRHGDIFRELVYPRIKPLISNWDNLSGDVVSESSTFAQCRDWCEQRNDCMQFSLTGSTCKTSNSVKLGKAHPLTHSSSTTDVRIDSGWIPNRVELWMEELEGSCTGPEWVTP
;
A
#
# COMPACT_ATOMS: atom_id res chain seq x y z
N MET A 1 -7.54 -7.01 9.46
CA MET A 1 -8.84 -6.92 8.77
C MET A 1 -9.96 -7.38 9.71
N MET A 2 -11.23 -7.26 9.31
CA MET A 2 -12.37 -7.76 10.09
C MET A 2 -13.31 -8.57 9.21
N ILE A 3 -13.74 -9.74 9.68
CA ILE A 3 -14.88 -10.49 9.14
C ILE A 3 -15.88 -10.62 10.30
N ALA A 4 -17.11 -10.17 10.08
CA ALA A 4 -18.11 -9.97 11.13
C ALA A 4 -17.56 -9.09 12.28
N GLN A 5 -17.34 -9.66 13.47
CA GLN A 5 -16.81 -8.94 14.65
C GLN A 5 -15.36 -9.37 15.00
N ASP A 6 -14.79 -10.29 14.23
CA ASP A 6 -13.49 -10.88 14.53
C ASP A 6 -12.40 -10.18 13.74
N THR A 7 -11.39 -9.70 14.46
CA THR A 7 -10.18 -9.14 13.86
C THR A 7 -9.21 -10.27 13.52
N PHE A 8 -8.67 -10.24 12.31
CA PHE A 8 -7.71 -11.24 11.84
C PHE A 8 -6.52 -10.60 11.10
N ALA A 9 -5.41 -11.32 11.10
CA ALA A 9 -4.20 -10.92 10.37
C ALA A 9 -4.43 -11.09 8.86
N TYR A 10 -4.17 -10.04 8.08
CA TYR A 10 -4.31 -10.12 6.63
C TYR A 10 -3.13 -10.88 6.03
N GLY A 11 -3.40 -11.99 5.34
CA GLY A 11 -2.36 -12.85 4.78
C GLY A 11 -1.47 -12.16 3.75
N GLY A 12 -2.00 -11.20 2.99
CA GLY A 12 -1.24 -10.50 1.94
C GLY A 12 -0.07 -9.67 2.47
N ALA A 13 -0.23 -9.03 3.64
CA ALA A 13 0.85 -8.31 4.29
C ALA A 13 1.91 -9.25 4.90
N GLY A 14 1.60 -10.54 5.09
CA GLY A 14 2.42 -11.51 5.81
C GLY A 14 2.03 -11.63 7.28
N ILE A 15 2.41 -12.76 7.90
CA ILE A 15 2.09 -13.08 9.29
C ILE A 15 3.33 -13.69 9.96
N ILE A 16 3.72 -13.16 11.12
CA ILE A 16 4.87 -13.64 11.89
C ILE A 16 4.34 -14.40 13.10
N ILE A 17 4.75 -15.66 13.24
CA ILE A 17 4.30 -16.56 14.31
C ILE A 17 5.52 -17.15 15.00
N SER A 18 5.58 -17.05 16.32
CA SER A 18 6.64 -17.72 17.10
C SER A 18 6.43 -19.23 17.09
N ASN A 19 7.51 -20.00 17.28
CA ASN A 19 7.42 -21.45 17.30
C ASN A 19 6.45 -21.96 18.40
N SER A 20 6.47 -21.38 19.60
CA SER A 20 5.55 -21.75 20.68
C SER A 20 4.08 -21.43 20.38
N ALA A 21 3.80 -20.33 19.68
CA ALA A 21 2.45 -20.00 19.20
C ALA A 21 1.98 -21.01 18.15
N MET A 22 2.86 -21.43 17.24
CA MET A 22 2.55 -22.45 16.22
C MET A 22 2.24 -23.82 16.87
N GLU A 23 2.99 -24.24 17.88
CA GLU A 23 2.72 -25.49 18.60
C GLU A 23 1.32 -25.48 19.25
N ARG A 24 0.97 -24.37 19.91
CA ARG A 24 -0.36 -24.17 20.50
C ARG A 24 -1.48 -24.15 19.46
N LEU A 25 -1.25 -23.51 18.31
CA LEU A 25 -2.19 -23.53 17.17
C LEU A 25 -2.46 -24.97 16.74
N ILE A 26 -1.40 -25.77 16.54
CA ILE A 26 -1.53 -27.17 16.11
C ILE A 26 -2.30 -27.99 17.16
N GLN A 27 -1.94 -27.86 18.44
CA GLN A 27 -2.65 -28.54 19.54
C GLN A 27 -4.15 -28.19 19.53
N GLN A 28 -4.47 -26.90 19.43
CA GLN A 28 -5.85 -26.43 19.38
C GLN A 28 -6.60 -26.97 18.16
N HIS A 29 -6.01 -26.87 16.96
CA HIS A 29 -6.61 -27.42 15.74
C HIS A 29 -6.90 -28.92 15.86
N THR A 30 -5.97 -29.69 16.43
CA THR A 30 -6.15 -31.15 16.60
C THR A 30 -7.22 -31.53 17.61
N SER A 31 -7.56 -30.62 18.54
CA SER A 31 -8.63 -30.85 19.53
C SER A 31 -10.04 -30.78 18.94
N ASP A 32 -10.24 -30.03 17.84
CA ASP A 32 -11.52 -29.87 17.15
C ASP A 32 -11.38 -29.78 15.63
N VAL A 33 -10.79 -30.81 15.02
CA VAL A 33 -10.61 -30.88 13.56
C VAL A 33 -11.95 -30.76 12.82
N LYS A 34 -13.02 -31.33 13.38
CA LYS A 34 -14.34 -31.30 12.75
C LYS A 34 -14.89 -29.87 12.72
N GLY A 35 -14.86 -29.15 13.84
CA GLY A 35 -15.34 -27.78 13.92
C GLY A 35 -14.56 -26.83 13.03
N TYR A 36 -13.23 -26.93 12.99
CA TYR A 36 -12.43 -26.09 12.10
C TYR A 36 -12.61 -26.42 10.62
N ASN A 37 -12.84 -27.68 10.26
CA ASN A 37 -13.22 -28.04 8.89
C ASN A 37 -14.58 -27.48 8.50
N GLU A 38 -15.58 -27.55 9.38
CA GLU A 38 -16.90 -26.94 9.17
C GLU A 38 -16.79 -25.41 9.01
N LEU A 39 -15.97 -24.75 9.83
CA LEU A 39 -15.69 -23.32 9.70
C LEU A 39 -15.04 -23.00 8.34
N THR A 40 -14.05 -23.79 7.94
CA THR A 40 -13.34 -23.65 6.64
C THR A 40 -14.28 -23.81 5.45
N VAL A 41 -15.26 -24.73 5.52
CA VAL A 41 -16.28 -24.88 4.47
C VAL A 41 -17.16 -23.63 4.35
N ASN A 42 -17.41 -22.95 5.46
CA ASN A 42 -18.32 -21.80 5.52
C ASN A 42 -17.64 -20.44 5.44
N GLN A 43 -16.30 -20.39 5.33
CA GLN A 43 -15.53 -19.15 5.28
C GLN A 43 -14.47 -19.22 4.18
N TRP A 44 -14.43 -18.18 3.34
CA TRP A 44 -13.55 -18.15 2.16
C TRP A 44 -12.10 -17.76 2.49
N ALA A 45 -11.86 -17.14 3.64
CA ALA A 45 -10.59 -16.54 4.02
C ALA A 45 -9.78 -17.48 4.92
N GLY A 46 -8.70 -18.07 4.40
CA GLY A 46 -7.87 -19.01 5.17
C GLY A 46 -7.06 -18.38 6.30
N ASP A 47 -6.66 -17.12 6.13
CA ASP A 47 -5.99 -16.31 7.16
C ASP A 47 -6.93 -15.98 8.33
N PHE A 48 -8.23 -15.82 8.05
CA PHE A 48 -9.27 -15.78 9.07
C PHE A 48 -9.37 -17.10 9.85
N ILE A 49 -9.42 -18.25 9.15
CA ILE A 49 -9.45 -19.57 9.81
C ILE A 49 -8.26 -19.73 10.76
N MET A 50 -7.06 -19.43 10.27
CA MET A 50 -5.85 -19.51 11.07
C MET A 50 -5.94 -18.61 12.31
N SER A 51 -6.40 -17.36 12.15
CA SER A 51 -6.56 -16.41 13.26
C SER A 51 -7.59 -16.88 14.28
N LYS A 52 -8.68 -17.55 13.85
CA LYS A 52 -9.68 -18.13 14.75
C LYS A 52 -9.09 -19.25 15.61
N VAL A 53 -8.33 -20.17 15.00
CA VAL A 53 -7.65 -21.25 15.73
C VAL A 53 -6.66 -20.67 16.74
N MET A 54 -5.88 -19.65 16.36
CA MET A 54 -4.94 -18.98 17.25
C MET A 54 -5.65 -18.31 18.44
N SER A 55 -6.76 -17.63 18.19
CA SER A 55 -7.58 -17.04 19.24
C SER A 55 -8.13 -18.09 20.21
N ASP A 56 -8.64 -19.21 19.69
CA ASP A 56 -9.11 -20.33 20.52
C ASP A 56 -7.98 -20.97 21.34
N ALA A 57 -6.77 -20.97 20.80
CA ALA A 57 -5.57 -21.40 21.51
C ALA A 57 -5.11 -20.39 22.57
N GLY A 58 -5.77 -19.24 22.72
CA GLY A 58 -5.41 -18.14 23.63
C GLY A 58 -4.20 -17.34 23.16
N ILE A 59 -4.01 -17.18 21.86
CA ILE A 59 -2.93 -16.39 21.26
C ILE A 59 -3.55 -15.11 20.69
N ASP A 60 -3.12 -13.97 21.23
CA ASP A 60 -3.60 -12.66 20.80
C ASP A 60 -2.92 -12.20 19.52
N LEU A 61 -3.66 -11.44 18.71
CA LEU A 61 -3.13 -10.78 17.52
C LEU A 61 -2.51 -9.43 17.91
N THR A 62 -1.23 -9.25 17.58
CA THR A 62 -0.55 -7.95 17.72
C THR A 62 -0.55 -7.21 16.37
N PRO A 63 -1.17 -6.02 16.27
CA PRO A 63 -1.13 -5.23 15.05
C PRO A 63 0.22 -4.54 14.87
N VAL A 64 0.86 -4.78 13.72
CA VAL A 64 2.21 -4.28 13.40
C VAL A 64 2.24 -3.15 12.37
N TRP A 65 1.07 -2.65 11.93
CA TRP A 65 1.03 -1.50 11.03
C TRP A 65 1.74 -0.28 11.67
N PRO A 66 2.58 0.46 10.92
CA PRO A 66 2.79 0.40 9.46
C PRO A 66 3.93 -0.50 8.97
N THR A 67 4.57 -1.30 9.82
CA THR A 67 5.79 -2.05 9.45
C THR A 67 5.57 -3.11 8.36
N MET A 68 4.40 -3.76 8.35
CA MET A 68 3.98 -4.72 7.33
C MET A 68 2.73 -4.19 6.66
N GLU A 69 2.70 -4.18 5.33
CA GLU A 69 1.60 -3.55 4.61
C GLU A 69 1.01 -4.40 3.49
N GLY A 70 -0.31 -4.30 3.36
CA GLY A 70 -1.13 -5.05 2.42
C GLY A 70 -1.17 -4.47 1.01
N GLU A 71 -0.31 -3.52 0.67
CA GLU A 71 -0.27 -2.86 -0.63
C GLU A 71 1.14 -2.37 -0.97
N MET A 72 1.46 -2.18 -2.25
CA MET A 72 2.79 -1.74 -2.68
C MET A 72 2.96 -0.21 -2.61
N PRO A 73 4.18 0.31 -2.34
CA PRO A 73 4.46 1.76 -2.22
C PRO A 73 3.97 2.64 -3.37
N ALA A 74 3.91 2.10 -4.59
CA ALA A 74 3.38 2.82 -5.74
C ALA A 74 1.88 3.19 -5.57
N MET A 75 1.09 2.40 -4.84
CA MET A 75 -0.37 2.52 -4.75
C MET A 75 -0.84 3.20 -3.45
N MET A 76 0.08 3.39 -2.50
CA MET A 76 -0.23 3.81 -1.13
C MET A 76 -0.17 5.31 -0.93
N ASP A 77 -0.98 5.80 0.01
CA ASP A 77 -0.83 7.18 0.50
C ASP A 77 0.19 7.21 1.64
N MET A 78 1.38 7.71 1.32
CA MET A 78 2.49 7.82 2.27
C MET A 78 2.24 8.79 3.44
N LYS A 79 1.22 9.64 3.37
CA LYS A 79 0.74 10.48 4.48
C LYS A 79 -0.09 9.72 5.53
N GLY A 80 -0.31 8.42 5.35
CA GLY A 80 -1.11 7.63 6.29
C GLY A 80 -0.59 7.70 7.72
N ILE A 81 -1.48 8.01 8.67
CA ILE A 81 -1.17 8.06 10.11
C ILE A 81 -2.16 7.16 10.86
N SER A 82 -1.67 6.29 11.75
CA SER A 82 -2.56 5.47 12.59
C SER A 82 -3.29 6.32 13.64
N THR A 83 -4.32 5.73 14.26
CA THR A 83 -4.97 6.31 15.45
C THR A 83 -4.01 6.53 16.63
N SER A 84 -2.88 5.81 16.66
CA SER A 84 -1.81 5.96 17.64
C SER A 84 -0.70 6.93 17.21
N GLY A 85 -0.88 7.67 16.11
CA GLY A 85 0.07 8.66 15.62
C GLY A 85 1.27 8.11 14.87
N ARG A 86 1.24 6.83 14.46
CA ARG A 86 2.34 6.21 13.68
C ARG A 86 2.24 6.69 12.25
N HIS A 87 3.23 7.41 11.76
CA HIS A 87 3.25 7.93 10.39
C HIS A 87 3.92 6.94 9.44
N LEU A 88 3.21 6.43 8.43
CA LEU A 88 3.68 5.39 7.48
C LEU A 88 5.11 5.65 6.98
N TRP A 89 5.35 6.85 6.45
CA TRP A 89 6.66 7.31 5.95
C TRP A 89 7.85 7.01 6.87
N CYS A 90 7.64 7.08 8.19
CA CYS A 90 8.71 7.13 9.19
C CYS A 90 9.10 5.78 9.77
N TYR A 91 8.35 4.73 9.47
CA TYR A 91 8.58 3.40 10.03
C TYR A 91 9.32 2.50 9.03
N ASN A 92 10.05 1.55 9.57
CA ASN A 92 10.74 0.52 8.82
C ASN A 92 9.75 -0.40 8.11
N ALA A 93 10.05 -0.70 6.86
CA ALA A 93 9.26 -1.57 6.02
C ALA A 93 9.82 -3.00 6.05
N ILE A 94 8.94 -3.99 6.27
CA ILE A 94 9.29 -5.42 6.19
C ILE A 94 8.68 -6.06 4.94
N SER A 95 7.41 -5.77 4.66
CA SER A 95 6.66 -6.48 3.63
C SER A 95 5.61 -5.61 2.99
N TYR A 96 5.34 -5.94 1.73
CA TYR A 96 4.30 -5.36 0.90
C TYR A 96 3.53 -6.47 0.19
N HIS A 97 2.36 -6.15 -0.33
CA HIS A 97 1.54 -7.05 -1.12
C HIS A 97 1.23 -6.45 -2.51
N HIS A 98 0.57 -7.23 -3.37
CA HIS A 98 0.20 -6.87 -4.75
C HIS A 98 1.37 -6.46 -5.66
N MET A 99 2.59 -6.92 -5.35
CA MET A 99 3.78 -6.67 -6.14
C MET A 99 3.82 -7.55 -7.40
N SER A 100 4.16 -6.96 -8.55
CA SER A 100 4.48 -7.74 -9.75
C SER A 100 5.84 -8.43 -9.62
N PRO A 101 6.15 -9.45 -10.45
CA PRO A 101 7.51 -10.01 -10.50
C PRO A 101 8.59 -8.95 -10.73
N GLU A 102 8.32 -7.96 -11.58
CA GLU A 102 9.23 -6.85 -11.85
C GLU A 102 9.46 -5.98 -10.60
N ASP A 103 8.40 -5.71 -9.83
CA ASP A 103 8.52 -5.00 -8.55
C ASP A 103 9.36 -5.83 -7.57
N ILE A 104 9.14 -7.14 -7.46
CA ILE A 104 9.92 -8.00 -6.55
C ILE A 104 11.43 -7.93 -6.86
N TYR A 105 11.82 -7.99 -8.14
CA TYR A 105 13.24 -7.85 -8.51
C TYR A 105 13.80 -6.45 -8.20
N ALA A 106 13.04 -5.39 -8.50
CA ALA A 106 13.48 -4.03 -8.20
C ALA A 106 13.68 -3.79 -6.69
N TYR A 107 12.80 -4.34 -5.86
CA TYR A 107 12.90 -4.22 -4.40
C TYR A 107 14.03 -5.07 -3.83
N TYR A 108 14.26 -6.26 -4.38
CA TYR A 108 15.42 -7.09 -4.04
C TYR A 108 16.74 -6.37 -4.32
N ASP A 109 16.88 -5.76 -5.50
CA ASP A 109 18.09 -5.02 -5.86
C ASP A 109 18.28 -3.77 -4.97
N PHE A 110 17.19 -3.06 -4.66
CA PHE A 110 17.21 -1.98 -3.69
C PHE A 110 17.69 -2.45 -2.31
N GLU A 111 17.11 -3.52 -1.76
CA GLU A 111 17.45 -4.03 -0.43
C GLU A 111 18.94 -4.44 -0.37
N ARG A 112 19.44 -5.09 -1.41
CA ARG A 112 20.86 -5.45 -1.50
C ARG A 112 21.78 -4.25 -1.51
N LYS A 113 21.44 -3.22 -2.29
CA LYS A 113 22.19 -1.96 -2.32
C LYS A 113 22.13 -1.29 -0.95
N TRP A 114 20.93 -1.14 -0.38
CA TRP A 114 20.69 -0.52 0.91
C TRP A 114 21.53 -1.16 2.03
N ASN A 115 21.51 -2.48 2.14
CA ASN A 115 22.25 -3.24 3.15
C ASN A 115 23.78 -3.15 2.97
N SER A 116 24.28 -2.78 1.80
CA SER A 116 25.70 -2.55 1.57
C SER A 116 26.17 -1.14 1.96
N GLU A 117 25.23 -0.19 2.01
CA GLU A 117 25.51 1.24 2.23
C GLU A 117 25.06 1.72 3.63
N ASN A 118 24.12 1.01 4.25
CA ASN A 118 23.45 1.42 5.49
C ASN A 118 23.46 0.29 6.53
N ALA A 119 23.57 0.66 7.81
CA ALA A 119 23.47 -0.30 8.93
C ALA A 119 22.04 -0.51 9.43
N ASN A 120 21.12 0.41 9.09
CA ASN A 120 19.73 0.39 9.53
C ASN A 120 18.82 -0.21 8.45
N PHE A 121 17.62 -0.63 8.83
CA PHE A 121 16.59 -1.05 7.89
C PHE A 121 15.99 0.15 7.15
N PRO A 122 15.49 -0.04 5.92
CA PRO A 122 14.88 1.04 5.16
C PRO A 122 13.49 1.38 5.70
N ARG A 123 13.17 2.68 5.76
CA ARG A 123 11.82 3.16 6.04
C ARG A 123 10.99 3.19 4.76
N HIS A 124 9.67 3.26 4.90
CA HIS A 124 8.76 3.46 3.75
C HIS A 124 9.13 4.70 2.93
N GLY A 125 9.55 5.78 3.59
CA GLY A 125 10.01 7.00 2.91
C GLY A 125 11.28 6.81 2.09
N ASP A 126 12.21 5.96 2.54
CA ASP A 126 13.45 5.67 1.82
C ASP A 126 13.18 4.83 0.56
N ILE A 127 12.28 3.84 0.69
CA ILE A 127 11.80 3.03 -0.43
C ILE A 127 11.04 3.89 -1.45
N PHE A 128 10.18 4.79 -0.98
CA PHE A 128 9.46 5.71 -1.87
C PHE A 128 10.44 6.58 -2.65
N ARG A 129 11.45 7.17 -1.99
CA ARG A 129 12.45 8.03 -2.64
C ARG A 129 13.25 7.32 -3.73
N GLU A 130 13.61 6.06 -3.52
CA GLU A 130 14.48 5.34 -4.45
C GLU A 130 13.70 4.61 -5.56
N LEU A 131 12.51 4.09 -5.26
CA LEU A 131 11.78 3.23 -6.20
C LEU A 131 10.55 3.89 -6.82
N VAL A 132 9.93 4.87 -6.14
CA VAL A 132 8.67 5.49 -6.58
C VAL A 132 8.92 6.87 -7.16
N TYR A 133 9.57 7.75 -6.40
CA TYR A 133 9.80 9.15 -6.78
C TYR A 133 10.48 9.33 -8.14
N PRO A 134 11.53 8.56 -8.53
CA PRO A 134 12.20 8.77 -9.82
C PRO A 134 11.31 8.51 -11.03
N ARG A 135 10.21 7.77 -10.83
CA ARG A 135 9.21 7.43 -11.84
C ARG A 135 8.09 8.46 -11.93
N ILE A 136 7.95 9.36 -10.96
CA ILE A 136 6.98 10.46 -10.99
C ILE A 136 7.41 11.47 -12.05
N LYS A 137 6.50 11.84 -12.96
CA LYS A 137 6.75 12.76 -14.10
C LYS A 137 5.58 13.73 -14.27
N PRO A 138 5.76 14.88 -14.96
CA PRO A 138 4.63 15.75 -15.30
C PRO A 138 3.54 15.09 -16.16
N LEU A 139 3.89 14.06 -16.92
CA LEU A 139 3.00 13.28 -17.76
C LEU A 139 3.53 11.85 -17.93
N ILE A 140 2.66 10.86 -17.72
CA ILE A 140 2.83 9.47 -18.13
C ILE A 140 1.56 9.05 -18.85
N SER A 141 1.70 8.54 -20.07
CA SER A 141 0.56 8.08 -20.88
C SER A 141 0.17 6.63 -20.56
N ASN A 142 -1.11 6.30 -20.76
CA ASN A 142 -1.68 4.97 -20.47
C ASN A 142 -1.35 4.49 -19.05
N TRP A 143 -1.56 5.38 -18.09
CA TRP A 143 -1.14 5.21 -16.71
C TRP A 143 -2.21 5.75 -15.78
N ASP A 144 -2.55 5.00 -14.74
CA ASP A 144 -3.53 5.38 -13.73
C ASP A 144 -2.81 5.62 -12.40
N ASN A 145 -2.67 6.90 -12.04
CA ASN A 145 -2.14 7.35 -10.75
C ASN A 145 -3.18 7.33 -9.61
N LEU A 146 -4.40 6.86 -9.88
CA LEU A 146 -5.50 6.72 -8.91
C LEU A 146 -6.08 8.06 -8.41
N SER A 147 -5.94 9.15 -9.18
CA SER A 147 -6.67 10.38 -8.86
C SER A 147 -8.18 10.14 -8.86
N GLY A 148 -8.85 10.50 -7.76
CA GLY A 148 -10.24 10.18 -7.51
C GLY A 148 -11.21 11.36 -7.68
N ASP A 149 -10.76 12.59 -7.46
CA ASP A 149 -11.64 13.75 -7.35
C ASP A 149 -11.97 14.31 -8.73
N VAL A 150 -13.17 14.02 -9.24
CA VAL A 150 -13.64 14.56 -10.53
C VAL A 150 -13.81 16.08 -10.43
N VAL A 151 -13.09 16.82 -11.26
CA VAL A 151 -13.17 18.30 -11.34
C VAL A 151 -13.85 18.79 -12.61
N SER A 152 -13.88 17.98 -13.67
CA SER A 152 -14.63 18.26 -14.91
C SER A 152 -14.84 16.97 -15.71
N GLU A 153 -15.98 16.85 -16.38
CA GLU A 153 -16.29 15.74 -17.29
C GLU A 153 -15.84 16.01 -18.74
N SER A 154 -15.47 17.25 -19.04
CA SER A 154 -15.07 17.68 -20.38
C SER A 154 -13.87 18.61 -20.29
N SER A 155 -12.69 18.06 -20.53
CA SER A 155 -11.44 18.77 -20.41
C SER A 155 -10.34 18.16 -21.26
N THR A 156 -9.29 18.94 -21.49
CA THR A 156 -8.02 18.47 -22.01
C THR A 156 -7.05 18.20 -20.87
N PHE A 157 -5.97 17.46 -21.15
CA PHE A 157 -4.92 17.18 -20.15
C PHE A 157 -4.29 18.48 -19.62
N ALA A 158 -4.10 19.48 -20.50
CA ALA A 158 -3.56 20.79 -20.13
C ALA A 158 -4.49 21.53 -19.16
N GLN A 159 -5.80 21.58 -19.45
CA GLN A 159 -6.77 22.20 -18.53
C GLN A 159 -6.84 21.47 -17.19
N CYS A 160 -6.74 20.14 -17.21
CA CYS A 160 -6.70 19.33 -16.00
C CYS A 160 -5.49 19.66 -15.12
N ARG A 161 -4.33 19.84 -15.75
CA ARG A 161 -3.12 20.33 -15.10
C ARG A 161 -3.32 21.73 -14.51
N ASP A 162 -3.85 22.67 -15.30
CA ASP A 162 -4.07 24.05 -14.86
C ASP A 162 -4.96 24.11 -13.61
N TRP A 163 -6.03 23.31 -13.56
CA TRP A 163 -6.89 23.22 -12.37
C TRP A 163 -6.18 22.65 -11.15
N CYS A 164 -5.31 21.66 -11.34
CA CYS A 164 -4.48 21.14 -10.25
C CYS A 164 -3.47 22.21 -9.78
N GLU A 165 -2.82 22.92 -10.70
CA GLU A 165 -1.85 23.97 -10.36
C GLU A 165 -2.51 25.16 -9.63
N GLN A 166 -3.77 25.49 -9.92
CA GLN A 166 -4.52 26.54 -9.21
C GLN A 166 -4.82 26.19 -7.73
N ARG A 167 -4.83 24.91 -7.39
CA ARG A 167 -5.10 24.40 -6.03
C ARG A 167 -3.79 24.06 -5.34
N ASN A 168 -3.45 24.76 -4.25
CA ASN A 168 -2.19 24.54 -3.53
C ASN A 168 -2.05 23.11 -2.95
N ASP A 169 -3.17 22.46 -2.64
CA ASP A 169 -3.23 21.11 -2.07
C ASP A 169 -3.19 20.00 -3.13
N CYS A 170 -3.34 20.32 -4.41
CA CYS A 170 -3.35 19.30 -5.46
C CYS A 170 -1.92 18.84 -5.80
N MET A 171 -1.71 17.53 -5.74
CA MET A 171 -0.40 16.91 -5.94
C MET A 171 -0.32 16.19 -7.29
N GLN A 172 -1.44 15.64 -7.74
CA GLN A 172 -1.53 14.84 -8.96
C GLN A 172 -2.89 14.95 -9.63
N PHE A 173 -2.93 14.64 -10.92
CA PHE A 173 -4.13 14.70 -11.75
C PHE A 173 -4.11 13.59 -12.80
N SER A 174 -5.28 13.25 -13.35
CA SER A 174 -5.40 12.32 -14.46
C SER A 174 -6.54 12.71 -15.38
N LEU A 175 -6.40 12.35 -16.65
CA LEU A 175 -7.43 12.50 -17.66
C LEU A 175 -7.84 11.12 -18.15
N THR A 176 -9.07 10.72 -17.88
CA THR A 176 -9.69 9.50 -18.41
C THR A 176 -10.67 9.89 -19.51
N GLY A 177 -10.28 9.73 -20.78
CA GLY A 177 -11.06 10.27 -21.89
C GLY A 177 -11.09 11.80 -21.86
N SER A 178 -12.23 12.39 -21.47
CA SER A 178 -12.37 13.83 -21.25
C SER A 178 -12.56 14.22 -19.78
N THR A 179 -12.72 13.24 -18.89
CA THR A 179 -12.95 13.45 -17.46
C THR A 179 -11.63 13.70 -16.76
N CYS A 180 -11.48 14.89 -16.18
CA CYS A 180 -10.34 15.25 -15.34
C CYS A 180 -10.61 14.90 -13.88
N LYS A 181 -9.62 14.23 -13.28
CA LYS A 181 -9.59 13.92 -11.85
C LYS A 181 -8.33 14.49 -11.22
N THR A 182 -8.43 14.87 -9.95
CA THR A 182 -7.31 15.38 -9.15
C THR A 182 -7.16 14.59 -7.85
N SER A 183 -6.05 14.77 -7.14
CA SER A 183 -5.85 14.25 -5.79
C SER A 183 -4.81 15.08 -5.04
N ASN A 184 -4.94 15.13 -3.71
CA ASN A 184 -3.98 15.71 -2.77
C ASN A 184 -2.97 14.69 -2.21
N SER A 185 -3.09 13.41 -2.57
CA SER A 185 -2.11 12.36 -2.24
C SER A 185 -1.08 12.23 -3.36
N VAL A 186 0.06 11.62 -3.07
CA VAL A 186 1.07 11.27 -4.08
C VAL A 186 1.15 9.77 -4.20
N LYS A 187 0.67 9.24 -5.32
CA LYS A 187 0.72 7.82 -5.68
C LYS A 187 1.31 7.71 -7.07
N LEU A 188 2.21 6.76 -7.27
CA LEU A 188 2.64 6.44 -8.62
C LEU A 188 1.53 5.70 -9.36
N GLY A 189 0.82 4.78 -8.73
CA GLY A 189 -0.21 3.98 -9.39
C GLY A 189 0.38 2.89 -10.28
N LYS A 190 -0.31 2.57 -11.38
CA LYS A 190 0.07 1.47 -12.26
C LYS A 190 -0.23 1.75 -13.72
N ALA A 191 0.43 1.01 -14.61
CA ALA A 191 0.09 1.02 -16.02
C ALA A 191 -1.39 0.64 -16.20
N HIS A 192 -2.07 1.33 -17.10
CA HIS A 192 -3.43 1.00 -17.50
C HIS A 192 -3.38 0.21 -18.81
N PRO A 193 -3.39 -1.14 -18.78
CA PRO A 193 -3.31 -1.94 -19.98
C PRO A 193 -4.57 -1.71 -20.81
N LEU A 194 -4.40 -1.20 -22.03
CA LEU A 194 -5.47 -1.15 -23.02
C LEU A 194 -5.77 -2.60 -23.44
N THR A 195 -6.95 -3.09 -23.06
CA THR A 195 -7.44 -4.38 -23.52
C THR A 195 -8.03 -4.24 -24.91
N HIS A 196 -7.63 -5.08 -25.86
CA HIS A 196 -8.27 -5.15 -27.21
C HIS A 196 -9.76 -5.57 -27.17
N SER A 197 -10.39 -5.59 -26.00
CA SER A 197 -11.79 -5.88 -25.78
C SER A 197 -12.60 -4.61 -26.04
N SER A 198 -13.62 -4.75 -26.88
CA SER A 198 -14.66 -3.76 -27.20
C SER A 198 -15.57 -3.43 -25.99
N SER A 199 -15.02 -3.32 -24.78
CA SER A 199 -15.71 -2.87 -23.58
C SER A 199 -15.57 -1.36 -23.43
N THR A 200 -16.68 -0.70 -23.08
CA THR A 200 -16.79 0.76 -22.87
C THR A 200 -15.93 1.31 -21.71
N THR A 201 -15.15 0.47 -21.04
CA THR A 201 -14.26 0.78 -19.91
C THR A 201 -12.79 0.92 -20.31
N ASP A 202 -12.42 0.60 -21.56
CA ASP A 202 -11.04 0.67 -22.05
C ASP A 202 -10.67 2.09 -22.55
N VAL A 203 -10.86 3.07 -21.68
CA VAL A 203 -10.61 4.47 -21.99
C VAL A 203 -9.20 4.81 -21.54
N ARG A 204 -8.36 5.29 -22.47
CA ARG A 204 -7.01 5.77 -22.18
C ARG A 204 -7.01 6.73 -20.98
N ILE A 205 -6.12 6.43 -20.03
CA ILE A 205 -5.84 7.26 -18.86
C ILE A 205 -4.44 7.83 -19.02
N ASP A 206 -4.32 9.15 -18.98
CA ASP A 206 -3.04 9.83 -18.88
C ASP A 206 -2.94 10.49 -17.49
N SER A 207 -1.82 10.30 -16.82
CA SER A 207 -1.60 10.80 -15.45
C SER A 207 -0.47 11.82 -15.41
N GLY A 208 -0.61 12.80 -14.52
CA GLY A 208 0.38 13.82 -14.26
C GLY A 208 0.52 14.10 -12.77
N TRP A 209 1.69 14.62 -12.41
CA TRP A 209 2.04 15.05 -11.06
C TRP A 209 2.62 16.45 -11.13
N ILE A 210 2.64 17.16 -10.01
CA ILE A 210 3.32 18.45 -9.88
C ILE A 210 4.65 18.21 -9.15
N PRO A 211 5.79 17.95 -9.85
CA PRO A 211 6.98 17.38 -9.22
C PRO A 211 7.56 18.26 -8.11
N ASN A 212 7.60 19.58 -8.33
CA ASN A 212 8.08 20.52 -7.31
C ASN A 212 7.28 20.45 -6.00
N ARG A 213 5.96 20.16 -6.08
CA ARG A 213 5.14 19.96 -4.87
C ARG A 213 5.48 18.63 -4.21
N VAL A 214 5.73 17.58 -4.99
CA VAL A 214 6.12 16.26 -4.48
C VAL A 214 7.44 16.33 -3.72
N GLU A 215 8.44 17.06 -4.22
CA GLU A 215 9.72 17.26 -3.52
C GLU A 215 9.53 17.89 -2.14
N LEU A 216 8.85 19.04 -2.08
CA LEU A 216 8.55 19.74 -0.83
C LEU A 216 7.73 18.88 0.13
N TRP A 217 6.79 18.10 -0.40
CA TRP A 217 5.99 17.17 0.38
C TRP A 217 6.83 16.05 1.01
N MET A 218 7.83 15.50 0.30
CA MET A 218 8.74 14.50 0.89
C MET A 218 9.60 15.10 2.00
N GLU A 219 10.02 16.36 1.87
CA GLU A 219 10.76 17.08 2.92
C GLU A 219 9.89 17.33 4.17
N GLU A 220 8.63 17.72 3.96
CA GLU A 220 7.64 17.89 5.03
C GLU A 220 7.43 16.57 5.80
N LEU A 221 7.25 15.46 5.08
CA LEU A 221 7.09 14.14 5.70
C LEU A 221 8.33 13.71 6.49
N GLU A 222 9.53 13.98 5.97
CA GLU A 222 10.76 13.67 6.69
C GLU A 222 10.86 14.46 8.00
N GLY A 223 10.52 15.75 7.97
CA GLY A 223 10.51 16.59 9.16
C GLY A 223 9.50 16.16 10.22
N SER A 224 8.49 15.36 9.86
CA SER A 224 7.48 14.84 10.78
C SER A 224 7.94 13.59 11.55
N CYS A 225 9.03 12.94 11.14
CA CYS A 225 9.47 11.69 11.73
C CYS A 225 10.04 11.90 13.14
N THR A 226 9.34 11.35 14.13
CA THR A 226 9.71 11.39 15.54
C THR A 226 9.45 10.04 16.20
N GLY A 227 10.28 9.66 17.18
CA GLY A 227 10.10 8.42 17.92
C GLY A 227 10.71 7.18 17.23
N PRO A 228 10.28 5.97 17.64
CA PRO A 228 10.87 4.73 17.14
C PRO A 228 10.41 4.39 15.73
N GLU A 229 11.33 3.82 14.94
CA GLU A 229 11.08 3.39 13.55
C GLU A 229 10.40 2.01 13.45
N TRP A 230 10.12 1.37 14.59
CA TRP A 230 9.57 0.02 14.66
C TRP A 230 8.30 -0.02 15.51
N VAL A 231 7.39 -0.92 15.12
CA VAL A 231 6.34 -1.40 16.01
C VAL A 231 6.87 -2.62 16.75
N THR A 232 7.14 -2.48 18.04
CA THR A 232 7.45 -3.61 18.91
C THR A 232 6.17 -4.13 19.56
N PRO A 233 5.97 -5.46 19.64
CA PRO A 233 4.89 -6.08 20.42
C PRO A 233 4.88 -5.66 21.90
#